data_AF-A0A661PE49-F1
#
_entry.id   AF-A0A661PE49-F1
#
_cell.length_a   1.000
_cell.length_b   1.000
_cell.length_c   1.000
_cell.angle_alpha   90.00
_cell.angle_beta   90.00
_cell.angle_gamma   90.00
#
_symmetry.space_group_name_H-M   'P 1'
#
loop_
_entity.id
_entity.type
_entity.pdbx_description
1 polymer ?
#
loop_
_entity_poly.entity_id
_entity_poly.type
_entity_poly.pdbx_seq_one_letter_code
_entity_poly.pdbx_strand_id
1 'polypeptide(L)'
;EGLETIVAKISGADTSNGSADITTASTTTNITENDVPGKFIVGSNDDDVSGSTTLHTVPQDDFGAISGATGEDVLVGDPGGSTLQPGSTANIVLVLDTSGSMNYFIDFDGENISRLDALKLATTNALNDLAASGAQDIRVHIVRFGTEASTVGTYDISINGQDSSIQLQAAIDDVNDITISGPTQYTNYEAGLVKANEWIETSNAPLTSADINKLVFVSDGEPNYALNNDGEAIGLYGSSAAANAMHHVLGTYDVYGSQNDDNISEVSLIETAGPGTAPAFTIEAIGINVGNGALDLLSQIEGAGGSATNVTDASQLSTELGTLTGATVINESAGNDFIDGSDNADLIFGDVLNTDALANAQGLGTPEGSGWLVFQQLEAGSTGWTRVDTLDYIQNNQAELAVESGRNGGDDTIDGGAGDDVIYGQEGDDSLFGGVGNDLLHGGSGNDAFFFSANAGEGINEISDFSIGVDSNDSGDILSFADLLDDGDFGENDILAFTDNVEVVNDGTDLTLTIPDQNVPGVNNDTVVTLAGVGTDYDTFSSGTLTDLINQEDDFGNHINVDTYAS
;
A
#
# COMPACT_ATOMS: atom_id res chain seq x y z
N GLU A 1 -3.08 34.98 36.00
CA GLU A 1 -1.84 34.58 36.71
C GLU A 1 -0.81 34.26 35.64
N GLY A 2 0.43 34.72 35.79
CA GLY A 2 1.46 34.66 34.74
C GLY A 2 2.06 36.04 34.50
N LEU A 3 2.82 36.56 35.48
CA LEU A 3 3.57 37.81 35.30
C LEU A 3 4.88 37.48 34.59
N GLU A 4 5.00 37.84 33.32
CA GLU A 4 6.25 37.75 32.57
C GLU A 4 7.23 38.86 32.95
N THR A 5 8.53 38.52 32.91
CA THR A 5 9.61 39.48 33.16
C THR A 5 9.93 40.23 31.87
N ILE A 6 9.47 41.48 31.77
CA ILE A 6 9.85 42.37 30.66
C ILE A 6 11.32 42.79 30.81
N VAL A 7 12.21 42.27 29.95
CA VAL A 7 13.60 42.73 29.87
C VAL A 7 13.77 43.64 28.65
N ALA A 8 13.56 44.94 28.85
CA ALA A 8 13.88 45.94 27.84
C ALA A 8 15.38 46.29 27.90
N LYS A 9 16.16 45.93 26.87
CA LYS A 9 17.53 46.43 26.68
C LYS A 9 17.49 47.76 25.93
N ILE A 10 17.79 48.85 26.62
CA ILE A 10 18.00 50.16 25.99
C ILE A 10 19.50 50.29 25.69
N SER A 11 19.89 50.27 24.41
CA SER A 11 21.24 50.63 23.97
C SER A 11 21.21 51.92 23.15
N GLY A 12 22.01 52.93 23.55
CA GLY A 12 22.28 54.11 22.72
C GLY A 12 21.84 55.48 23.26
N ALA A 13 21.93 55.74 24.57
CA ALA A 13 21.75 57.11 25.08
C ALA A 13 23.04 57.93 24.88
N ASP A 14 23.06 58.84 23.91
CA ASP A 14 24.06 59.91 23.83
C ASP A 14 23.73 60.98 24.89
N THR A 15 24.59 61.10 25.92
CA THR A 15 24.41 62.09 27.00
C THR A 15 25.21 63.38 26.78
N SER A 16 25.72 63.65 25.57
CA SER A 16 26.73 64.70 25.36
C SER A 16 26.20 66.14 25.24
N ASN A 17 24.89 66.40 25.25
CA ASN A 17 24.36 67.77 25.10
C ASN A 17 23.23 68.19 26.06
N GLY A 18 22.91 67.41 27.10
CA GLY A 18 21.96 67.82 28.14
C GLY A 18 20.50 67.97 27.67
N SER A 19 20.15 67.47 26.48
CA SER A 19 18.77 67.29 26.02
C SER A 19 18.59 65.81 25.66
N ALA A 20 17.72 65.11 26.37
CA ALA A 20 17.33 63.75 25.97
C ALA A 20 16.45 63.85 24.72
N ASP A 21 17.03 63.63 23.55
CA ASP A 21 16.31 63.50 22.29
C ASP A 21 15.86 62.04 22.13
N ILE A 22 14.57 61.78 22.33
CA ILE A 22 13.92 60.48 22.09
C ILE A 22 13.27 60.58 20.71
N THR A 23 14.04 60.38 19.63
CA THR A 23 13.46 60.38 18.27
C THR A 23 13.80 59.19 17.39
N THR A 24 14.56 58.18 17.84
CA THR A 24 14.75 56.94 17.05
C THR A 24 14.97 55.68 17.92
N ALA A 25 14.07 55.39 18.85
CA ALA A 25 14.05 54.06 19.50
C ALA A 25 13.09 53.14 18.74
N SER A 26 13.62 52.29 17.86
CA SER A 26 12.88 51.13 17.35
C SER A 26 12.89 50.07 18.45
N THR A 27 11.73 49.73 19.00
CA THR A 27 11.55 48.59 19.89
C THR A 27 11.06 47.41 19.07
N THR A 28 11.92 46.42 18.85
CA THR A 28 11.49 45.08 18.43
C THR A 28 11.09 44.32 19.70
N THR A 29 9.79 44.07 19.85
CA THR A 29 9.27 43.16 20.86
C THR A 29 9.14 41.81 20.18
N ASN A 30 10.06 40.88 20.45
CA ASN A 30 9.83 39.48 20.11
C ASN A 30 9.02 38.89 21.25
N ILE A 31 7.71 38.78 21.06
CA ILE A 31 6.90 37.86 21.84
C ILE A 31 7.23 36.50 21.23
N THR A 32 7.97 35.66 21.97
CA THR A 32 7.90 34.22 21.71
C THR A 32 6.56 33.80 22.29
N GLU A 33 5.59 33.58 21.43
CA GLU A 33 4.39 32.83 21.81
C GLU A 33 4.89 31.54 22.46
N ASN A 34 4.29 31.13 23.58
CA ASN A 34 4.55 29.78 24.03
C ASN A 34 3.90 28.90 22.96
N ASP A 35 4.70 28.32 22.06
CA ASP A 35 4.25 27.33 21.07
C ASP A 35 3.36 26.33 21.83
N VAL A 36 2.05 26.49 21.69
CA VAL A 36 1.13 25.48 22.19
C VAL A 36 1.36 24.30 21.26
N PRO A 37 1.73 23.10 21.76
CA PRO A 37 2.05 22.00 20.88
C PRO A 37 0.81 21.67 20.05
N GLY A 38 0.93 21.78 18.73
CA GLY A 38 -0.08 21.27 17.82
C GLY A 38 -0.17 19.75 17.90
N LYS A 39 -1.28 19.23 17.40
CA LYS A 39 -1.60 17.82 17.25
C LYS A 39 -1.23 17.36 15.85
N PHE A 40 -0.95 16.07 15.80
CA PHE A 40 -0.94 15.33 14.56
C PHE A 40 -2.01 14.25 14.65
N ILE A 41 -3.00 14.33 13.77
CA ILE A 41 -4.17 13.46 13.76
C ILE A 41 -4.29 12.83 12.38
N VAL A 42 -4.56 11.52 12.37
CA VAL A 42 -4.90 10.76 11.17
C VAL A 42 -6.22 10.06 11.46
N GLY A 43 -7.16 10.10 10.52
CA GLY A 43 -8.44 9.41 10.58
C GLY A 43 -8.30 7.88 10.63
N SER A 44 -9.41 7.16 10.59
CA SER A 44 -9.43 5.69 10.67
C SER A 44 -10.42 5.07 9.70
N ASN A 45 -9.97 4.01 9.02
CA ASN A 45 -10.65 3.27 7.97
C ASN A 45 -11.83 2.37 8.40
N ASP A 46 -12.37 2.55 9.60
CA ASP A 46 -13.28 1.56 10.21
C ASP A 46 -14.72 1.60 9.65
N ASP A 47 -15.10 2.58 8.80
CA ASP A 47 -16.47 2.77 8.30
C ASP A 47 -16.62 3.12 6.78
N ASP A 48 -15.58 2.92 5.96
CA ASP A 48 -15.59 3.22 4.52
C ASP A 48 -16.46 2.24 3.71
N VAL A 49 -17.72 2.61 3.47
CA VAL A 49 -18.57 1.94 2.47
C VAL A 49 -18.93 2.94 1.39
N SER A 50 -18.57 2.63 0.13
CA SER A 50 -18.94 3.44 -1.04
C SER A 50 -20.42 3.88 -1.00
N GLY A 51 -20.65 5.19 -0.95
CA GLY A 51 -21.98 5.81 -0.85
C GLY A 51 -22.60 5.85 0.55
N SER A 52 -21.82 5.66 1.61
CA SER A 52 -22.26 5.87 2.99
C SER A 52 -22.41 7.36 3.26
N THR A 53 -23.61 7.78 3.69
CA THR A 53 -23.85 9.13 4.22
C THR A 53 -23.76 9.15 5.76
N THR A 54 -23.08 8.17 6.35
CA THR A 54 -23.06 7.92 7.80
C THR A 54 -21.71 8.38 8.34
N LEU A 55 -21.70 9.47 9.10
CA LEU A 55 -20.48 10.05 9.69
C LEU A 55 -19.77 9.06 10.65
N HIS A 56 -18.45 8.94 10.52
CA HIS A 56 -17.60 8.14 11.42
C HIS A 56 -16.84 8.99 12.47
N THR A 57 -16.22 8.34 13.47
CA THR A 57 -15.70 8.91 14.72
C THR A 57 -14.34 8.33 15.12
N VAL A 58 -13.36 9.18 15.45
CA VAL A 58 -12.21 8.81 16.31
C VAL A 58 -12.62 8.99 17.79
N PRO A 59 -12.22 8.11 18.74
CA PRO A 59 -12.80 8.16 20.09
C PRO A 59 -12.21 9.28 20.95
N GLN A 60 -12.87 10.44 21.01
CA GLN A 60 -13.36 11.10 22.23
C GLN A 60 -14.02 12.43 21.90
N ASP A 61 -15.33 12.49 22.18
CA ASP A 61 -16.07 13.69 22.57
C ASP A 61 -16.04 14.90 21.62
N ASP A 62 -16.53 14.77 20.38
CA ASP A 62 -17.47 15.71 19.72
C ASP A 62 -17.70 15.30 18.24
N PHE A 63 -18.96 15.02 17.90
CA PHE A 63 -19.58 14.96 16.56
C PHE A 63 -18.89 14.31 15.32
N GLY A 64 -17.82 13.54 15.45
CA GLY A 64 -17.23 12.84 14.29
C GLY A 64 -16.39 13.72 13.38
N ALA A 65 -15.87 14.83 13.91
CA ALA A 65 -14.91 15.70 13.25
C ALA A 65 -13.47 15.29 13.60
N ILE A 66 -12.55 15.41 12.63
CA ILE A 66 -11.11 15.47 12.91
C ILE A 66 -10.82 16.90 13.38
N SER A 67 -10.93 17.10 14.69
CA SER A 67 -10.75 18.42 15.29
C SER A 67 -9.35 18.64 15.83
N GLY A 68 -8.75 19.74 15.40
CA GLY A 68 -7.45 20.22 15.84
C GLY A 68 -7.39 20.67 17.30
N ALA A 69 -6.41 21.50 17.62
CA ALA A 69 -6.14 22.10 18.90
C ALA A 69 -5.70 23.54 18.71
N THR A 70 -5.40 24.22 19.82
CA THR A 70 -5.01 25.64 19.79
C THR A 70 -3.55 25.85 19.34
N GLY A 71 -2.99 25.03 18.45
CA GLY A 71 -1.61 25.13 17.95
C GLY A 71 -1.53 24.63 16.51
N GLU A 72 -0.39 24.78 15.84
CA GLU A 72 -0.24 24.39 14.43
C GLU A 72 -0.36 22.86 14.24
N ASP A 73 -1.47 22.42 13.66
CA ASP A 73 -1.81 21.02 13.53
C ASP A 73 -1.49 20.46 12.15
N VAL A 74 -1.34 19.13 12.10
CA VAL A 74 -1.33 18.37 10.86
C VAL A 74 -2.47 17.37 10.95
N LEU A 75 -3.48 17.56 10.11
CA LEU A 75 -4.70 16.77 10.07
C LEU A 75 -4.77 16.01 8.75
N VAL A 76 -5.03 14.72 8.84
CA VAL A 76 -5.22 13.84 7.69
C VAL A 76 -6.54 13.12 7.92
N GLY A 77 -7.44 13.14 6.93
CA GLY A 77 -8.66 12.35 6.94
C GLY A 77 -8.40 10.85 6.89
N ASP A 78 -9.11 10.11 6.06
CA ASP A 78 -8.98 8.66 6.04
C ASP A 78 -7.59 8.26 5.53
N PRO A 79 -6.87 7.36 6.22
CA PRO A 79 -5.64 6.78 5.70
C PRO A 79 -5.84 5.85 4.49
N GLY A 80 -7.09 5.65 4.04
CA GLY A 80 -7.58 4.78 2.98
C GLY A 80 -7.27 3.34 3.31
N GLY A 81 -8.25 2.58 3.82
CA GLY A 81 -8.26 1.19 4.34
C GLY A 81 -7.18 0.16 3.99
N SER A 82 -5.92 0.57 3.98
CA SER A 82 -4.78 -0.19 3.49
C SER A 82 -4.26 -1.04 4.63
N THR A 83 -5.00 -2.11 4.93
CA THR A 83 -4.44 -3.17 5.75
C THR A 83 -3.45 -3.97 4.92
N LEU A 84 -2.17 -3.88 5.28
CA LEU A 84 -1.19 -4.88 4.85
C LEU A 84 -1.61 -6.22 5.47
N GLN A 85 -2.30 -7.06 4.70
CA GLN A 85 -2.10 -8.49 4.94
C GLN A 85 -0.67 -8.79 4.48
N PRO A 86 0.25 -9.23 5.38
CA PRO A 86 1.54 -9.72 4.95
C PRO A 86 1.31 -10.75 3.84
N GLY A 87 2.01 -10.60 2.71
CA GLY A 87 1.98 -11.63 1.67
C GLY A 87 2.35 -12.98 2.28
N SER A 88 1.79 -14.06 1.79
CA SER A 88 2.07 -15.40 2.33
C SER A 88 3.57 -15.64 2.36
N THR A 89 4.07 -16.22 3.44
CA THR A 89 5.44 -16.71 3.54
C THR A 89 5.45 -18.22 3.33
N ALA A 90 6.36 -18.75 2.51
CA ALA A 90 6.33 -20.15 2.10
C ALA A 90 7.70 -20.83 2.07
N ASN A 91 7.77 -22.05 2.60
CA ASN A 91 8.81 -23.01 2.27
C ASN A 91 8.25 -24.05 1.29
N ILE A 92 8.87 -24.16 0.12
CA ILE A 92 8.51 -25.13 -0.92
C ILE A 92 9.69 -26.10 -1.12
N VAL A 93 9.46 -27.40 -0.97
CA VAL A 93 10.47 -28.43 -1.23
C VAL A 93 10.08 -29.23 -2.46
N LEU A 94 10.87 -29.13 -3.53
CA LEU A 94 10.64 -29.86 -4.77
C LEU A 94 11.50 -31.13 -4.79
N VAL A 95 10.87 -32.30 -4.78
CA VAL A 95 11.54 -33.60 -4.82
C VAL A 95 11.31 -34.24 -6.19
N LEU A 96 12.34 -34.19 -7.03
CA LEU A 96 12.24 -34.40 -8.47
C LEU A 96 12.86 -35.74 -8.88
N ASP A 97 12.05 -36.62 -9.48
CA ASP A 97 12.52 -37.90 -10.01
C ASP A 97 13.40 -37.70 -11.25
N THR A 98 14.57 -38.33 -11.23
CA THR A 98 15.56 -38.34 -12.31
C THR A 98 15.97 -39.75 -12.69
N SER A 99 15.18 -40.75 -12.29
CA SER A 99 15.42 -42.16 -12.56
C SER A 99 15.42 -42.48 -14.06
N GLY A 100 15.88 -43.68 -14.42
CA GLY A 100 16.02 -44.08 -15.81
C GLY A 100 14.70 -44.09 -16.60
N SER A 101 13.55 -44.24 -15.94
CA SER A 101 12.22 -44.16 -16.56
C SER A 101 11.89 -42.75 -17.07
N MET A 102 12.48 -41.71 -16.49
CA MET A 102 12.28 -40.33 -16.93
C MET A 102 12.77 -40.08 -18.37
N ASN A 103 13.52 -41.01 -18.97
CA ASN A 103 13.96 -40.91 -20.37
C ASN A 103 12.88 -41.34 -21.38
N TYR A 104 11.75 -41.89 -20.93
CA TYR A 104 10.66 -42.26 -21.82
C TYR A 104 9.91 -41.03 -22.34
N PHE A 105 9.44 -41.14 -23.57
CA PHE A 105 8.69 -40.09 -24.24
C PHE A 105 7.20 -40.19 -23.92
N ILE A 106 6.58 -39.04 -23.69
CA ILE A 106 5.16 -38.87 -23.40
C ILE A 106 4.60 -37.69 -24.21
N ASP A 107 3.30 -37.69 -24.40
CA ASP A 107 2.59 -36.50 -24.85
C ASP A 107 2.40 -35.57 -23.63
N PHE A 108 2.97 -34.37 -23.68
CA PHE A 108 2.90 -33.37 -22.62
C PHE A 108 2.85 -31.98 -23.23
N ASP A 109 1.89 -31.15 -22.80
CA ASP A 109 1.63 -29.82 -23.39
C ASP A 109 1.42 -29.88 -24.93
N GLY A 110 0.80 -30.97 -25.41
CA GLY A 110 0.55 -31.20 -26.83
C GLY A 110 1.77 -31.63 -27.66
N GLU A 111 2.96 -31.75 -27.05
CA GLU A 111 4.21 -32.15 -27.70
C GLU A 111 4.68 -33.52 -27.20
N ASN A 112 5.43 -34.26 -28.04
CA ASN A 112 5.99 -35.55 -27.66
C ASN A 112 7.45 -35.37 -27.17
N ILE A 113 7.62 -35.25 -25.85
CA ILE A 113 8.89 -34.93 -25.18
C ILE A 113 9.27 -36.01 -24.17
N SER A 114 10.54 -36.02 -23.72
CA SER A 114 10.92 -36.93 -22.62
C SER A 114 10.22 -36.50 -21.32
N ARG A 115 9.93 -37.46 -20.43
CA ARG A 115 9.36 -37.18 -19.12
C ARG A 115 10.25 -36.26 -18.28
N LEU A 116 11.57 -36.38 -18.40
CA LEU A 116 12.51 -35.46 -17.75
C LEU A 116 12.36 -34.03 -18.29
N ASP A 117 12.19 -33.86 -19.60
CA ASP A 117 11.96 -32.54 -20.18
C ASP A 117 10.60 -31.97 -19.76
N ALA A 118 9.56 -32.81 -19.67
CA ALA A 118 8.26 -32.42 -19.11
C ALA A 118 8.35 -31.98 -17.64
N LEU A 119 9.09 -32.73 -16.82
CA LEU A 119 9.38 -32.39 -15.42
C LEU A 119 10.07 -31.04 -15.30
N LYS A 120 11.11 -30.81 -16.10
CA LYS A 120 11.84 -29.54 -16.13
C LYS A 120 10.92 -28.39 -16.53
N LEU A 121 10.15 -28.56 -17.61
CA LEU A 121 9.23 -27.54 -18.10
C LEU A 121 8.18 -27.18 -17.04
N ALA A 122 7.54 -28.18 -16.42
CA ALA A 122 6.57 -27.96 -15.36
C ALA A 122 7.21 -27.26 -14.14
N THR A 123 8.41 -27.70 -13.73
CA THR A 123 9.14 -27.11 -12.60
C THR A 123 9.55 -25.66 -12.88
N THR A 124 10.03 -25.36 -14.09
CA THR A 124 10.36 -23.99 -14.51
C THR A 124 9.13 -23.09 -14.51
N ASN A 125 7.98 -23.56 -15.00
CA ASN A 125 6.73 -22.79 -14.92
C ASN A 125 6.32 -22.52 -13.47
N ALA A 126 6.33 -23.56 -12.63
CA ALA A 126 6.08 -23.44 -11.21
C ALA A 126 6.98 -22.40 -10.51
N LEU A 127 8.28 -22.40 -10.80
CA LEU A 127 9.21 -21.41 -10.22
C LEU A 127 8.88 -19.98 -10.66
N ASN A 128 8.50 -19.77 -11.92
CA ASN A 128 8.09 -18.45 -12.42
C ASN A 128 6.77 -17.99 -11.79
N ASP A 129 5.81 -18.89 -11.63
CA ASP A 129 4.51 -18.58 -11.02
C ASP A 129 4.65 -18.29 -9.52
N LEU A 130 5.56 -18.99 -8.83
CA LEU A 130 5.92 -18.69 -7.44
C LEU A 130 6.49 -17.28 -7.30
N ALA A 131 7.44 -16.88 -8.15
CA ALA A 131 7.96 -15.52 -8.16
C ALA A 131 6.83 -14.51 -8.41
N ALA A 132 6.03 -14.73 -9.45
CA ALA A 132 4.92 -13.83 -9.82
C ALA A 132 3.73 -13.81 -8.82
N SER A 133 3.80 -14.51 -7.70
CA SER A 133 2.70 -14.60 -6.73
C SER A 133 2.51 -13.35 -5.86
N GLY A 134 3.52 -12.48 -5.76
CA GLY A 134 3.53 -11.30 -4.88
C GLY A 134 3.70 -11.62 -3.39
N ALA A 135 4.01 -12.88 -3.05
CA ALA A 135 4.26 -13.35 -1.70
C ALA A 135 5.37 -12.57 -0.98
N GLN A 136 5.34 -12.54 0.35
CA GLN A 136 6.35 -11.81 1.13
C GLN A 136 7.71 -12.52 1.07
N ASP A 137 7.77 -13.78 1.47
CA ASP A 137 8.99 -14.57 1.45
C ASP A 137 8.72 -15.94 0.85
N ILE A 138 9.49 -16.33 -0.17
CA ILE A 138 9.43 -17.68 -0.74
C ILE A 138 10.83 -18.28 -0.73
N ARG A 139 10.97 -19.40 -0.01
CA ARG A 139 12.17 -20.23 -0.05
C ARG A 139 11.86 -21.56 -0.74
N VAL A 140 12.56 -21.82 -1.84
CA VAL A 140 12.46 -23.09 -2.57
C VAL A 140 13.71 -23.93 -2.32
N HIS A 141 13.52 -25.18 -1.92
CA HIS A 141 14.58 -26.19 -1.85
C HIS A 141 14.33 -27.25 -2.92
N ILE A 142 15.37 -27.63 -3.68
CA ILE A 142 15.25 -28.60 -4.75
C ILE A 142 16.12 -29.82 -4.44
N VAL A 143 15.50 -30.98 -4.45
CA VAL A 143 16.12 -32.30 -4.32
C VAL A 143 15.87 -33.07 -5.61
N ARG A 144 16.88 -33.76 -6.11
CA ARG A 144 16.70 -34.76 -7.16
C ARG A 144 16.94 -36.16 -6.60
N PHE A 145 16.24 -37.15 -7.13
CA PHE A 145 16.46 -38.54 -6.75
C PHE A 145 16.43 -39.51 -7.93
N GLY A 146 17.05 -40.66 -7.76
CA GLY A 146 17.02 -41.82 -8.65
C GLY A 146 17.27 -43.05 -7.78
N THR A 147 18.37 -43.76 -8.00
CA THR A 147 18.83 -44.78 -7.03
C THR A 147 19.21 -44.15 -5.69
N GLU A 148 19.84 -42.97 -5.76
CA GLU A 148 20.31 -42.14 -4.65
C GLU A 148 19.68 -40.74 -4.79
N ALA A 149 19.69 -39.94 -3.73
CA ALA A 149 19.19 -38.57 -3.74
C ALA A 149 20.26 -37.52 -3.39
N SER A 150 20.14 -36.34 -3.97
CA SER A 150 21.06 -35.21 -3.72
C SER A 150 20.31 -33.88 -3.79
N THR A 151 20.70 -32.93 -2.94
CA THR A 151 20.30 -31.53 -3.07
C THR A 151 20.83 -30.95 -4.39
N VAL A 152 19.96 -30.24 -5.09
CA VAL A 152 20.29 -29.39 -6.22
C VAL A 152 20.66 -28.00 -5.70
N GLY A 153 19.77 -27.38 -4.90
CA GLY A 153 20.04 -26.09 -4.26
C GLY A 153 18.88 -25.58 -3.39
N THR A 154 19.11 -24.44 -2.74
CA THR A 154 18.10 -23.69 -1.98
C THR A 154 18.14 -22.25 -2.47
N TYR A 155 16.98 -21.68 -2.78
CA TYR A 155 16.85 -20.39 -3.44
C TYR A 155 15.78 -19.56 -2.73
N ASP A 156 16.13 -18.33 -2.39
CA ASP A 156 15.18 -17.33 -1.91
C ASP A 156 14.59 -16.61 -3.12
N ILE A 157 13.43 -17.09 -3.57
CA ILE A 157 12.75 -16.59 -4.78
C ILE A 157 12.18 -15.20 -4.53
N SER A 158 11.65 -14.95 -3.33
CA SER A 158 11.15 -13.64 -2.90
C SER A 158 11.59 -13.37 -1.46
N ILE A 159 11.98 -12.13 -1.15
CA ILE A 159 12.35 -11.67 0.20
C ILE A 159 11.69 -10.31 0.45
N ASN A 160 10.98 -10.14 1.56
CA ASN A 160 10.28 -8.90 1.94
C ASN A 160 9.37 -8.34 0.82
N GLY A 161 8.68 -9.21 0.09
CA GLY A 161 7.78 -8.84 -1.01
C GLY A 161 8.49 -8.47 -2.30
N GLN A 162 9.79 -8.75 -2.43
CA GLN A 162 10.58 -8.46 -3.62
C GLN A 162 11.16 -9.73 -4.23
N ASP A 163 10.90 -9.95 -5.52
CA ASP A 163 11.40 -11.11 -6.26
C ASP A 163 12.88 -10.98 -6.62
N SER A 164 13.61 -12.06 -6.44
CA SER A 164 15.03 -12.16 -6.79
C SER A 164 15.20 -12.81 -8.15
N SER A 165 15.26 -11.99 -9.21
CA SER A 165 15.53 -12.46 -10.58
C SER A 165 16.82 -13.30 -10.70
N ILE A 166 17.82 -13.03 -9.86
CA ILE A 166 19.08 -13.80 -9.81
C ILE A 166 18.85 -15.21 -9.23
N GLN A 167 18.13 -15.31 -8.12
CA GLN A 167 17.86 -16.60 -7.47
C GLN A 167 16.89 -17.43 -8.31
N LEU A 168 15.87 -16.80 -8.90
CA LEU A 168 14.96 -17.44 -9.84
C LEU A 168 15.71 -18.02 -11.05
N GLN A 169 16.58 -17.22 -11.69
CA GLN A 169 17.36 -17.71 -12.82
C GLN A 169 18.32 -18.83 -12.42
N ALA A 170 18.96 -18.73 -11.26
CA ALA A 170 19.82 -19.80 -10.74
C ALA A 170 19.05 -21.12 -10.52
N ALA A 171 17.86 -21.04 -9.93
CA ALA A 171 16.99 -22.21 -9.74
C ALA A 171 16.57 -22.83 -11.09
N ILE A 172 16.21 -22.01 -12.07
CA ILE A 172 15.83 -22.46 -13.41
C ILE A 172 17.02 -23.11 -14.13
N ASP A 173 18.20 -22.50 -14.06
CA ASP A 173 19.42 -23.05 -14.67
C ASP A 173 19.77 -24.41 -14.06
N ASP A 174 19.73 -24.52 -12.73
CA ASP A 174 20.02 -25.77 -12.02
C ASP A 174 18.98 -26.86 -12.33
N VAL A 175 17.68 -26.52 -12.46
CA VAL A 175 16.64 -27.45 -12.93
C VAL A 175 16.92 -27.93 -14.36
N ASN A 176 17.30 -27.02 -15.26
CA ASN A 176 17.60 -27.35 -16.65
C ASN A 176 18.85 -28.23 -16.79
N ASP A 177 19.82 -28.09 -15.89
CA ASP A 177 21.04 -28.90 -15.84
C ASP A 177 20.84 -30.29 -15.24
N ILE A 178 19.66 -30.58 -14.67
CA ILE A 178 19.33 -31.92 -14.18
C ILE A 178 19.44 -32.95 -15.31
N THR A 179 20.15 -34.05 -15.06
CA THR A 179 20.29 -35.16 -16.01
C THR A 179 20.07 -36.50 -15.33
N ILE A 180 19.60 -37.47 -16.12
CA ILE A 180 19.58 -38.88 -15.73
C ILE A 180 21.03 -39.34 -15.65
N SER A 181 21.48 -39.63 -14.45
CA SER A 181 22.88 -39.96 -14.17
C SER A 181 23.14 -41.45 -14.40
N GLY A 182 23.25 -41.84 -15.67
CA GLY A 182 23.71 -43.16 -16.11
C GLY A 182 22.61 -44.12 -16.58
N PRO A 183 22.97 -45.25 -17.22
CA PRO A 183 22.03 -46.14 -17.91
C PRO A 183 21.19 -47.03 -16.98
N THR A 184 21.44 -47.01 -15.67
CA THR A 184 20.80 -47.88 -14.67
C THR A 184 20.49 -47.10 -13.39
N GLN A 185 19.78 -45.99 -13.51
CA GLN A 185 19.16 -45.35 -12.35
C GLN A 185 17.78 -45.98 -12.09
N TYR A 186 17.61 -46.41 -10.85
CA TYR A 186 16.38 -46.97 -10.32
C TYR A 186 15.53 -45.87 -9.67
N THR A 187 14.33 -46.23 -9.21
CA THR A 187 13.38 -45.27 -8.64
C THR A 187 13.28 -45.55 -7.14
N ASN A 188 13.88 -44.67 -6.32
CA ASN A 188 13.96 -44.79 -4.86
C ASN A 188 13.26 -43.59 -4.19
N TYR A 189 11.97 -43.74 -3.88
CA TYR A 189 11.17 -42.68 -3.28
C TYR A 189 11.67 -42.27 -1.90
N GLU A 190 12.03 -43.27 -1.09
CA GLU A 190 12.54 -43.11 0.26
C GLU A 190 13.81 -42.24 0.27
N ALA A 191 14.76 -42.48 -0.63
CA ALA A 191 15.96 -41.64 -0.71
C ALA A 191 15.63 -40.16 -0.97
N GLY A 192 14.66 -39.88 -1.85
CA GLY A 192 14.20 -38.53 -2.13
C GLY A 192 13.58 -37.86 -0.89
N LEU A 193 12.68 -38.56 -0.20
CA LEU A 193 12.00 -38.06 1.00
C LEU A 193 12.96 -37.89 2.18
N VAL A 194 13.88 -38.83 2.41
CA VAL A 194 14.94 -38.71 3.42
C VAL A 194 15.78 -37.46 3.17
N LYS A 195 16.21 -37.24 1.92
CA LYS A 195 17.03 -36.07 1.56
C LYS A 195 16.29 -34.75 1.77
N ALA A 196 15.00 -34.71 1.45
CA ALA A 196 14.15 -33.55 1.72
C ALA A 196 14.01 -33.30 3.23
N ASN A 197 13.75 -34.35 4.01
CA ASN A 197 13.58 -34.26 5.45
C ASN A 197 14.86 -33.79 6.17
N GLU A 198 16.05 -34.16 5.68
CA GLU A 198 17.33 -33.62 6.20
C GLU A 198 17.37 -32.08 6.15
N TRP A 199 16.87 -31.48 5.05
CA TRP A 199 16.80 -30.02 4.92
C TRP A 199 15.73 -29.41 5.81
N ILE A 200 14.53 -30.02 5.84
CA ILE A 200 13.40 -29.58 6.68
C ILE A 200 13.79 -29.52 8.17
N GLU A 201 14.53 -30.51 8.65
CA GLU A 201 14.99 -30.59 10.05
C GLU A 201 16.24 -29.74 10.34
N THR A 202 16.85 -29.15 9.31
CA THR A 202 18.05 -28.32 9.51
C THR A 202 17.65 -26.96 10.10
N SER A 203 18.16 -26.66 11.30
CA SER A 203 17.90 -25.40 12.00
C SER A 203 18.20 -24.18 11.13
N ASN A 204 17.18 -23.31 10.97
CA ASN A 204 17.20 -22.07 10.17
C ASN A 204 17.41 -22.27 8.66
N ALA A 205 17.38 -23.51 8.14
CA ALA A 205 17.38 -23.73 6.71
C ALA A 205 16.00 -23.40 6.10
N PRO A 206 14.87 -23.93 6.61
CA PRO A 206 13.55 -23.37 6.32
C PRO A 206 13.33 -22.02 7.01
N LEU A 207 12.41 -21.22 6.47
CA LEU A 207 11.85 -20.04 7.14
C LEU A 207 11.08 -20.50 8.39
N THR A 208 11.43 -19.96 9.56
CA THR A 208 10.94 -20.42 10.88
C THR A 208 9.52 -19.94 11.23
N SER A 209 8.97 -19.06 10.42
CA SER A 209 7.65 -18.44 10.59
C SER A 209 6.88 -18.43 9.27
N ALA A 210 7.13 -19.40 8.39
CA ALA A 210 6.36 -19.54 7.16
C ALA A 210 4.89 -19.85 7.45
N ASP A 211 3.98 -19.24 6.69
CA ASP A 211 2.55 -19.56 6.70
C ASP A 211 2.28 -20.92 6.04
N ILE A 212 3.07 -21.25 5.01
CA ILE A 212 2.90 -22.44 4.19
C ILE A 212 4.21 -23.23 4.16
N ASN A 213 4.11 -24.52 4.48
CA ASN A 213 5.19 -25.48 4.35
C ASN A 213 4.70 -26.63 3.47
N LYS A 214 5.27 -26.77 2.27
CA LYS A 214 4.81 -27.75 1.29
C LYS A 214 5.99 -28.48 0.66
N LEU A 215 5.88 -29.80 0.55
CA LEU A 215 6.75 -30.64 -0.22
C LEU A 215 5.99 -31.15 -1.44
N VAL A 216 6.54 -30.95 -2.63
CA VAL A 216 5.98 -31.46 -3.88
C VAL A 216 6.86 -32.61 -4.36
N PHE A 217 6.29 -33.81 -4.34
CA PHE A 217 6.98 -35.03 -4.73
C PHE A 217 6.59 -35.43 -6.16
N VAL A 218 7.50 -35.30 -7.11
CA VAL A 218 7.20 -35.49 -8.54
C VAL A 218 7.91 -36.72 -9.08
N SER A 219 7.17 -37.69 -9.63
CA SER A 219 7.72 -38.91 -10.21
C SER A 219 6.93 -39.43 -11.41
N ASP A 220 7.53 -40.34 -12.18
CA ASP A 220 6.94 -40.92 -13.38
C ASP A 220 6.55 -42.41 -13.27
N GLY A 221 6.75 -43.06 -12.11
CA GLY A 221 6.54 -44.50 -12.06
C GLY A 221 6.82 -45.20 -10.75
N GLU A 222 6.58 -46.49 -10.78
CA GLU A 222 6.63 -47.39 -9.62
C GLU A 222 8.05 -47.48 -9.03
N PRO A 223 8.23 -47.26 -7.71
CA PRO A 223 9.52 -47.44 -7.06
C PRO A 223 9.97 -48.90 -7.13
N ASN A 224 11.28 -49.11 -7.26
CA ASN A 224 11.88 -50.45 -7.32
C ASN A 224 13.17 -50.55 -6.50
N TYR A 225 13.52 -49.48 -5.81
CA TYR A 225 14.60 -49.39 -4.85
C TYR A 225 14.09 -48.74 -3.57
N ALA A 226 14.79 -49.00 -2.48
CA ALA A 226 14.55 -48.48 -1.14
C ALA A 226 15.90 -48.32 -0.43
N LEU A 227 15.92 -47.61 0.69
CA LEU A 227 17.02 -47.63 1.64
C LEU A 227 16.80 -48.77 2.64
N ASN A 228 17.89 -49.38 3.09
CA ASN A 228 17.85 -50.22 4.28
C ASN A 228 18.11 -49.37 5.53
N ASN A 229 17.97 -49.96 6.72
CA ASN A 229 18.21 -49.27 8.00
C ASN A 229 19.64 -48.72 8.18
N ASP A 230 20.62 -49.12 7.35
CA ASP A 230 21.97 -48.56 7.34
C ASP A 230 22.11 -47.37 6.35
N GLY A 231 21.03 -46.98 5.67
CA GLY A 231 21.00 -45.93 4.66
C GLY A 231 21.56 -46.35 3.30
N GLU A 232 21.73 -47.65 3.04
CA GLU A 232 22.23 -48.15 1.76
C GLU A 232 21.08 -48.45 0.79
N ALA A 233 21.19 -48.00 -0.46
CA ALA A 233 20.21 -48.29 -1.49
C ALA A 233 20.20 -49.77 -1.89
N ILE A 234 19.05 -50.41 -1.75
CA ILE A 234 18.81 -51.83 -2.05
C ILE A 234 17.78 -52.00 -3.16
N GLY A 235 18.06 -52.94 -4.06
CA GLY A 235 17.15 -53.27 -5.16
C GLY A 235 16.07 -54.25 -4.74
N LEU A 236 14.84 -53.97 -5.18
CA LEU A 236 13.66 -54.80 -4.93
C LEU A 236 13.22 -55.46 -6.24
N TYR A 237 12.84 -56.73 -6.16
CA TYR A 237 12.64 -57.55 -7.35
C TYR A 237 11.32 -58.33 -7.30
N GLY A 238 10.80 -58.63 -8.49
CA GLY A 238 9.57 -59.40 -8.65
C GLY A 238 8.31 -58.51 -8.65
N SER A 239 7.14 -59.15 -8.70
CA SER A 239 5.84 -58.46 -8.84
C SER A 239 5.39 -57.66 -7.62
N SER A 240 6.14 -57.73 -6.51
CA SER A 240 5.87 -57.00 -5.27
C SER A 240 6.93 -55.94 -4.98
N ALA A 241 7.84 -55.66 -5.92
CA ALA A 241 8.93 -54.71 -5.72
C ALA A 241 8.43 -53.32 -5.30
N ALA A 242 7.45 -52.77 -6.02
CA ALA A 242 6.87 -51.46 -5.73
C ALA A 242 6.13 -51.41 -4.40
N ALA A 243 5.33 -52.43 -4.08
CA ALA A 243 4.65 -52.53 -2.80
C ALA A 243 5.66 -52.61 -1.64
N ASN A 244 6.73 -53.40 -1.80
CA ASN A 244 7.79 -53.48 -0.81
C ASN A 244 8.52 -52.14 -0.66
N ALA A 245 8.82 -51.45 -1.77
CA ALA A 245 9.46 -50.13 -1.72
C ALA A 245 8.61 -49.12 -0.95
N MET A 246 7.29 -49.13 -1.17
CA MET A 246 6.37 -48.30 -0.39
C MET A 246 6.30 -48.70 1.08
N HIS A 247 6.43 -49.98 1.42
CA HIS A 247 6.50 -50.39 2.81
C HIS A 247 7.72 -49.81 3.54
N HIS A 248 8.83 -49.58 2.84
CA HIS A 248 9.97 -48.84 3.40
C HIS A 248 9.62 -47.37 3.64
N VAL A 249 9.12 -46.65 2.61
CA VAL A 249 8.68 -45.23 2.70
C VAL A 249 7.66 -44.99 3.84
N LEU A 250 6.80 -45.98 4.09
CA LEU A 250 5.74 -45.92 5.09
C LEU A 250 6.17 -46.47 6.46
N GLY A 251 7.42 -46.96 6.61
CA GLY A 251 7.92 -47.56 7.84
C GLY A 251 7.16 -48.80 8.29
N THR A 252 6.60 -49.57 7.36
CA THR A 252 5.78 -50.78 7.63
C THR A 252 6.45 -52.06 7.15
N TYR A 253 7.69 -52.00 6.68
CA TYR A 253 8.39 -53.16 6.13
C TYR A 253 8.89 -54.09 7.25
N ASP A 254 8.11 -55.12 7.60
CA ASP A 254 8.45 -56.14 8.61
C ASP A 254 8.36 -57.56 8.03
N VAL A 255 9.09 -57.83 6.94
CA VAL A 255 8.97 -59.10 6.21
C VAL A 255 9.72 -60.25 6.89
N TYR A 256 10.77 -59.96 7.69
CA TYR A 256 11.62 -61.01 8.28
C TYR A 256 11.89 -60.89 9.79
N GLY A 257 11.42 -59.86 10.48
CA GLY A 257 11.49 -59.75 11.94
C GLY A 257 12.91 -59.77 12.53
N SER A 258 13.97 -59.60 11.74
CA SER A 258 15.33 -59.37 12.23
C SER A 258 16.31 -58.87 11.16
N GLN A 259 16.94 -57.72 11.50
CA GLN A 259 18.14 -57.08 10.96
C GLN A 259 18.00 -56.40 9.59
N ASN A 260 17.77 -55.08 9.66
CA ASN A 260 17.79 -54.04 8.61
C ASN A 260 16.45 -53.62 7.99
N ASP A 261 15.34 -54.01 8.61
CA ASP A 261 14.00 -53.54 8.28
C ASP A 261 13.81 -52.06 8.68
N ASP A 262 13.49 -51.19 7.73
CA ASP A 262 13.15 -49.79 8.00
C ASP A 262 11.71 -49.68 8.51
N ASN A 263 11.56 -49.15 9.72
CA ASN A 263 10.30 -48.99 10.42
C ASN A 263 9.99 -47.51 10.71
N ILE A 264 10.68 -46.60 10.03
CA ILE A 264 10.46 -45.17 10.12
C ILE A 264 9.66 -44.77 8.88
N SER A 265 8.61 -43.98 9.08
CA SER A 265 7.83 -43.45 7.97
C SER A 265 8.36 -42.07 7.62
N GLU A 266 8.93 -41.92 6.44
CA GLU A 266 9.41 -40.62 5.93
C GLU A 266 8.24 -39.64 5.78
N VAL A 267 7.08 -40.13 5.33
CA VAL A 267 5.84 -39.36 5.25
C VAL A 267 5.49 -38.78 6.63
N SER A 268 5.49 -39.62 7.66
CA SER A 268 5.18 -39.16 9.02
C SER A 268 6.21 -38.19 9.59
N LEU A 269 7.50 -38.33 9.23
CA LEU A 269 8.53 -37.40 9.65
C LEU A 269 8.28 -36.00 9.06
N ILE A 270 8.02 -35.93 7.76
CA ILE A 270 7.77 -34.66 7.06
C ILE A 270 6.48 -34.01 7.56
N GLU A 271 5.39 -34.78 7.66
CA GLU A 271 4.07 -34.27 8.09
C GLU A 271 4.00 -33.89 9.58
N THR A 272 5.05 -34.16 10.35
CA THR A 272 5.16 -33.72 11.75
C THR A 272 6.24 -32.65 11.97
N ALA A 273 7.06 -32.36 10.96
CA ALA A 273 8.13 -31.39 11.05
C ALA A 273 7.61 -29.96 10.80
N GLY A 274 7.61 -29.13 11.84
CA GLY A 274 7.26 -27.70 11.78
C GLY A 274 8.45 -26.82 12.22
N PRO A 275 9.14 -26.11 11.30
CA PRO A 275 10.30 -25.30 11.67
C PRO A 275 9.86 -24.10 12.52
N GLY A 276 10.36 -24.02 13.76
CA GLY A 276 10.08 -22.91 14.65
C GLY A 276 8.61 -22.85 15.09
N THR A 277 7.89 -21.81 14.65
CA THR A 277 6.46 -21.63 14.92
C THR A 277 5.58 -21.96 13.71
N ALA A 278 6.19 -22.32 12.58
CA ALA A 278 5.48 -22.64 11.35
C ALA A 278 4.68 -23.96 11.47
N PRO A 279 3.60 -24.14 10.70
CA PRO A 279 2.87 -25.41 10.65
C PRO A 279 3.77 -26.54 10.13
N ALA A 280 3.32 -27.79 10.28
CA ALA A 280 4.05 -28.92 9.68
C ALA A 280 4.00 -28.87 8.15
N PHE A 281 4.97 -29.51 7.48
CA PHE A 281 4.94 -29.67 6.03
C PHE A 281 3.75 -30.54 5.60
N THR A 282 3.12 -30.20 4.48
CA THR A 282 2.24 -31.12 3.74
C THR A 282 3.01 -31.72 2.57
N ILE A 283 2.59 -32.89 2.08
CA ILE A 283 3.14 -33.49 0.86
C ILE A 283 2.07 -33.46 -0.22
N GLU A 284 2.43 -32.98 -1.41
CA GLU A 284 1.63 -33.06 -2.64
C GLU A 284 2.33 -34.01 -3.60
N ALA A 285 1.71 -35.14 -3.93
CA ALA A 285 2.31 -36.16 -4.79
C ALA A 285 1.85 -35.99 -6.24
N ILE A 286 2.81 -35.88 -7.16
CA ILE A 286 2.56 -35.55 -8.56
C ILE A 286 3.11 -36.62 -9.49
N GLY A 287 2.24 -37.14 -10.35
CA GLY A 287 2.59 -38.00 -11.47
C GLY A 287 2.70 -37.20 -12.76
N ILE A 288 3.78 -37.38 -13.54
CA ILE A 288 3.91 -36.75 -14.87
C ILE A 288 3.45 -37.70 -15.96
N ASN A 289 2.20 -37.51 -16.41
CA ASN A 289 1.50 -38.32 -17.39
C ASN A 289 1.73 -39.82 -17.17
N VAL A 290 1.25 -40.29 -16.02
CA VAL A 290 1.38 -41.67 -15.55
C VAL A 290 0.03 -42.39 -15.54
N GLY A 291 0.06 -43.72 -15.44
CA GLY A 291 -1.14 -44.54 -15.31
C GLY A 291 -1.56 -44.73 -13.85
N ASN A 292 -2.79 -45.22 -13.64
CA ASN A 292 -3.41 -45.36 -12.32
C ASN A 292 -2.56 -46.14 -11.29
N GLY A 293 -1.83 -47.18 -11.70
CA GLY A 293 -0.99 -47.95 -10.75
C GLY A 293 0.12 -47.12 -10.12
N ALA A 294 0.74 -46.20 -10.87
CA ALA A 294 1.73 -45.28 -10.33
C ALA A 294 1.08 -44.19 -9.46
N LEU A 295 -0.10 -43.68 -9.86
CA LEU A 295 -0.86 -42.72 -9.05
C LEU A 295 -1.30 -43.32 -7.72
N ASP A 296 -1.73 -44.59 -7.69
CA ASP A 296 -2.12 -45.29 -6.46
C ASP A 296 -0.94 -45.42 -5.47
N LEU A 297 0.30 -45.50 -5.97
CA LEU A 297 1.52 -45.52 -5.15
C LEU A 297 1.90 -44.12 -4.68
N LEU A 298 1.85 -43.13 -5.56
CA LEU A 298 2.09 -41.72 -5.22
C LEU A 298 1.08 -41.21 -4.17
N SER A 299 -0.19 -41.60 -4.30
CA SER A 299 -1.25 -41.22 -3.34
C SER A 299 -0.99 -41.74 -1.93
N GLN A 300 -0.16 -42.78 -1.77
CA GLN A 300 0.23 -43.26 -0.44
C GLN A 300 1.27 -42.35 0.23
N ILE A 301 2.02 -41.56 -0.54
CA ILE A 301 3.00 -40.60 -0.01
C ILE A 301 2.30 -39.35 0.54
N GLU A 302 1.16 -38.97 -0.06
CA GLU A 302 0.31 -37.85 0.36
C GLU A 302 -0.45 -38.12 1.68
N GLY A 303 -0.26 -39.30 2.28
CA GLY A 303 -0.85 -39.66 3.56
C GLY A 303 -2.28 -40.22 3.48
N ALA A 304 -2.95 -40.30 4.64
CA ALA A 304 -4.22 -41.00 4.76
C ALA A 304 -5.40 -40.24 4.11
N GLY A 305 -5.76 -40.65 2.89
CA GLY A 305 -6.89 -40.08 2.14
C GLY A 305 -6.49 -39.05 1.09
N GLY A 306 -5.19 -38.80 0.90
CA GLY A 306 -4.65 -38.01 -0.20
C GLY A 306 -4.80 -38.71 -1.56
N SER A 307 -4.73 -37.94 -2.63
CA SER A 307 -4.93 -38.42 -4.00
C SER A 307 -4.00 -37.69 -4.95
N ALA A 308 -2.96 -38.40 -5.37
CA ALA A 308 -1.92 -37.82 -6.22
C ALA A 308 -2.48 -37.26 -7.52
N THR A 309 -1.98 -36.09 -7.91
CA THR A 309 -2.40 -35.41 -9.13
C THR A 309 -1.57 -35.90 -10.33
N ASN A 310 -2.24 -36.20 -11.44
CA ASN A 310 -1.58 -36.54 -12.69
C ASN A 310 -1.53 -35.31 -13.61
N VAL A 311 -0.34 -34.76 -13.82
CA VAL A 311 -0.14 -33.59 -14.69
C VAL A 311 0.20 -34.04 -16.11
N THR A 312 -0.41 -33.36 -17.08
CA THR A 312 -0.28 -33.58 -18.52
C THR A 312 0.15 -32.33 -19.28
N ASP A 313 0.16 -31.17 -18.61
CA ASP A 313 0.74 -29.93 -19.09
C ASP A 313 1.48 -29.22 -17.95
N ALA A 314 2.33 -28.26 -18.31
CA ALA A 314 3.24 -27.60 -17.38
C ALA A 314 2.53 -26.68 -16.37
N SER A 315 1.37 -26.13 -16.71
CA SER A 315 0.62 -25.21 -15.84
C SER A 315 -0.09 -25.92 -14.69
N GLN A 316 -0.38 -27.22 -14.87
CA GLN A 316 -1.02 -28.01 -13.84
C GLN A 316 -0.15 -28.19 -12.59
N LEU A 317 1.18 -28.26 -12.71
CA LEU A 317 2.05 -28.32 -11.53
C LEU A 317 1.96 -27.05 -10.68
N SER A 318 1.89 -25.88 -11.33
CA SER A 318 1.68 -24.60 -10.64
C SER A 318 0.36 -24.55 -9.89
N THR A 319 -0.69 -25.17 -10.45
CA THR A 319 -2.01 -25.25 -9.80
C THR A 319 -1.93 -26.05 -8.49
N GLU A 320 -1.15 -27.13 -8.45
CA GLU A 320 -0.98 -27.99 -7.28
C GLU A 320 -0.09 -27.37 -6.19
N LEU A 321 0.85 -26.50 -6.57
CA LEU A 321 1.56 -25.66 -5.60
C LEU A 321 0.58 -24.74 -4.84
N GLY A 322 -0.54 -24.38 -5.47
CA GLY A 322 -1.60 -23.55 -4.91
C GLY A 322 -1.33 -22.06 -5.13
N THR A 323 -2.29 -21.22 -4.72
CA THR A 323 -2.15 -19.76 -4.77
C THR A 323 -1.47 -19.27 -3.50
N LEU A 324 -0.23 -18.78 -3.61
CA LEU A 324 0.34 -17.90 -2.58
C LEU A 324 -0.29 -16.53 -2.78
N THR A 325 -0.87 -15.95 -1.72
CA THR A 325 -1.46 -14.61 -1.82
C THR A 325 -0.36 -13.59 -1.61
N GLY A 326 -0.22 -12.65 -2.54
CA GLY A 326 0.64 -11.51 -2.31
C GLY A 326 0.15 -10.62 -1.18
N ALA A 327 1.01 -9.71 -0.75
CA ALA A 327 0.60 -8.67 0.20
C ALA A 327 -0.54 -7.88 -0.44
N THR A 328 -1.76 -8.12 -0.01
CA THR A 328 -2.93 -7.42 -0.57
C THR A 328 -3.12 -6.16 0.26
N VAL A 329 -3.06 -5.02 -0.42
CA VAL A 329 -3.68 -3.79 0.08
C VAL A 329 -5.12 -3.85 -0.37
N ILE A 330 -6.05 -3.84 0.58
CA ILE A 330 -7.43 -3.51 0.25
C ILE A 330 -7.42 -1.99 0.04
N ASN A 331 -7.45 -1.55 -1.20
CA ASN A 331 -7.64 -0.15 -1.51
C ASN A 331 -9.15 0.10 -1.43
N GLU A 332 -9.67 0.30 -0.22
CA GLU A 332 -11.03 0.84 -0.08
C GLU A 332 -11.01 2.28 -0.59
N SER A 333 -12.12 2.74 -1.15
CA SER A 333 -12.33 4.17 -1.41
C SER A 333 -11.93 4.95 -0.17
N ALA A 334 -11.26 6.09 -0.32
CA ALA A 334 -11.19 7.00 0.80
C ALA A 334 -12.62 7.48 1.07
N GLY A 335 -13.02 7.45 2.33
CA GLY A 335 -14.37 7.81 2.74
C GLY A 335 -14.47 9.31 2.97
N ASN A 336 -15.68 9.85 2.84
CA ASN A 336 -15.94 11.25 3.12
C ASN A 336 -15.59 11.63 4.57
N ASP A 337 -14.83 12.71 4.73
CA ASP A 337 -14.35 13.22 6.00
C ASP A 337 -14.97 14.57 6.40
N PHE A 338 -14.97 14.83 7.71
CA PHE A 338 -15.24 16.17 8.26
C PHE A 338 -14.05 16.61 9.10
N ILE A 339 -13.37 17.68 8.71
CA ILE A 339 -12.13 18.15 9.32
C ILE A 339 -12.28 19.60 9.79
N ASP A 340 -11.81 19.88 11.01
CA ASP A 340 -11.88 21.19 11.67
C ASP A 340 -10.49 21.55 12.25
N GLY A 341 -9.79 22.49 11.62
CA GLY A 341 -8.45 22.96 12.00
C GLY A 341 -8.43 23.66 13.36
N SER A 342 -9.51 24.36 13.70
CA SER A 342 -9.70 25.15 14.92
C SER A 342 -8.91 26.48 14.98
N ASP A 343 -7.87 26.62 15.80
CA ASP A 343 -7.10 27.87 15.90
C ASP A 343 -5.64 27.63 15.44
N ASN A 344 -5.00 28.67 14.88
CA ASN A 344 -3.65 28.74 14.30
C ASN A 344 -3.55 28.10 12.91
N ALA A 345 -2.36 28.22 12.31
CA ALA A 345 -2.06 27.75 10.97
C ALA A 345 -1.92 26.22 10.94
N ASP A 346 -2.77 25.57 10.16
CA ASP A 346 -2.87 24.13 10.04
C ASP A 346 -2.50 23.64 8.64
N LEU A 347 -2.11 22.37 8.57
CA LEU A 347 -1.92 21.64 7.33
C LEU A 347 -2.93 20.48 7.28
N ILE A 348 -3.87 20.56 6.35
CA ILE A 348 -5.01 19.66 6.28
C ILE A 348 -5.02 18.91 4.95
N PHE A 349 -5.19 17.60 5.05
CA PHE A 349 -5.42 16.69 3.93
C PHE A 349 -6.79 16.01 4.13
N GLY A 350 -7.71 16.20 3.19
CA GLY A 350 -9.00 15.53 3.13
C GLY A 350 -8.80 14.03 3.04
N ASP A 351 -8.10 13.59 2.01
CA ASP A 351 -7.84 12.18 1.77
C ASP A 351 -6.40 11.69 2.09
N VAL A 352 -6.13 10.46 1.66
CA VAL A 352 -4.91 9.70 1.88
C VAL A 352 -3.66 10.32 1.29
N LEU A 353 -2.67 10.60 2.15
CA LEU A 353 -1.33 11.01 1.73
C LEU A 353 -0.68 10.06 0.71
N ASN A 354 -0.19 10.58 -0.42
CA ASN A 354 0.57 9.81 -1.40
C ASN A 354 2.04 9.61 -0.97
N THR A 355 2.32 8.42 -0.44
CA THR A 355 3.63 8.09 0.14
C THR A 355 4.50 7.22 -0.76
N ASP A 356 4.15 7.04 -2.03
CA ASP A 356 4.81 6.10 -2.94
C ASP A 356 6.24 6.51 -3.26
N ALA A 357 6.49 7.80 -3.42
CA ALA A 357 7.84 8.34 -3.61
C ALA A 357 8.72 8.06 -2.39
N LEU A 358 8.18 8.25 -1.18
CA LEU A 358 8.87 7.95 0.08
C LEU A 358 9.16 6.46 0.23
N ALA A 359 8.17 5.60 -0.04
CA ALA A 359 8.32 4.14 0.03
C ALA A 359 9.47 3.66 -0.89
N ASN A 360 9.48 4.13 -2.13
CA ASN A 360 10.54 3.85 -3.10
C ASN A 360 11.91 4.34 -2.63
N ALA A 361 11.97 5.56 -2.08
CA ALA A 361 13.21 6.14 -1.56
C ALA A 361 13.78 5.38 -0.35
N GLN A 362 12.92 4.83 0.49
CA GLN A 362 13.28 4.03 1.66
C GLN A 362 13.45 2.54 1.35
N GLY A 363 13.18 2.12 0.11
CA GLY A 363 13.26 0.72 -0.31
C GLY A 363 12.23 -0.17 0.37
N LEU A 364 11.06 0.39 0.69
CA LEU A 364 9.94 -0.36 1.26
C LEU A 364 9.17 -1.06 0.14
N GLY A 365 8.89 -2.35 0.33
CA GLY A 365 8.09 -3.16 -0.59
C GLY A 365 6.59 -2.97 -0.44
N THR A 366 6.14 -1.74 -0.19
CA THR A 366 4.72 -1.40 -0.06
C THR A 366 4.10 -1.15 -1.44
N PRO A 367 2.86 -1.61 -1.71
CA PRO A 367 2.16 -1.29 -2.95
C PRO A 367 1.93 0.22 -3.15
N GLU A 368 1.73 0.65 -4.40
CA GLU A 368 1.32 2.02 -4.72
C GLU A 368 -0.01 2.38 -4.02
N GLY A 369 -0.13 3.61 -3.53
CA GLY A 369 -1.25 4.06 -2.70
C GLY A 369 -1.24 3.48 -1.29
N SER A 370 -0.10 3.05 -0.73
CA SER A 370 -0.11 2.51 0.64
C SER A 370 -0.39 3.55 1.72
N GLY A 371 -0.32 4.84 1.39
CA GLY A 371 -0.80 5.89 2.28
C GLY A 371 -0.04 5.96 3.61
N TRP A 372 -0.82 6.09 4.69
CA TRP A 372 -0.31 6.17 6.05
C TRP A 372 0.52 4.95 6.48
N LEU A 373 0.31 3.80 5.86
CA LEU A 373 1.01 2.55 6.16
C LEU A 373 2.53 2.65 6.00
N VAL A 374 3.01 3.48 5.05
CA VAL A 374 4.43 3.72 4.84
C VAL A 374 5.08 4.33 6.07
N PHE A 375 4.45 5.36 6.66
CA PHE A 375 4.92 5.97 7.89
C PHE A 375 4.86 5.00 9.08
N GLN A 376 3.79 4.20 9.17
CA GLN A 376 3.70 3.15 10.21
C GLN A 376 4.86 2.15 10.12
N GLN A 377 5.22 1.71 8.91
CA GLN A 377 6.36 0.81 8.71
C GLN A 377 7.69 1.46 9.08
N LEU A 378 7.90 2.72 8.68
CA LEU A 378 9.12 3.45 9.01
C LEU A 378 9.27 3.61 10.52
N GLU A 379 8.21 4.02 11.21
CA GLU A 379 8.20 4.20 12.67
C GLU A 379 8.31 2.87 13.45
N ALA A 380 7.82 1.76 12.89
CA ALA A 380 7.93 0.43 13.50
C ALA A 380 9.29 -0.26 13.22
N GLY A 381 10.02 0.19 12.19
CA GLY A 381 11.22 -0.45 11.67
C GLY A 381 12.52 -0.21 12.45
N SER A 382 13.61 -0.82 11.98
CA SER A 382 14.98 -0.59 12.50
C SER A 382 15.71 0.55 11.77
N THR A 383 14.99 1.37 11.00
CA THR A 383 15.51 2.48 10.18
C THR A 383 16.01 3.66 11.03
N GLY A 384 15.54 3.75 12.28
CA GLY A 384 15.78 4.90 13.15
C GLY A 384 14.86 6.08 12.85
N TRP A 385 13.86 5.90 11.98
CA TRP A 385 12.83 6.89 11.67
C TRP A 385 11.94 7.12 12.88
N THR A 386 11.77 8.38 13.26
CA THR A 386 10.99 8.80 14.43
C THR A 386 9.72 9.53 14.00
N ARG A 387 8.77 9.68 14.92
CA ARG A 387 7.59 10.54 14.70
C ARG A 387 7.97 11.97 14.29
N VAL A 388 9.11 12.48 14.76
CA VAL A 388 9.60 13.80 14.36
C VAL A 388 9.98 13.80 12.89
N ASP A 389 10.67 12.76 12.41
CA ASP A 389 11.01 12.64 10.98
C ASP A 389 9.76 12.52 10.10
N THR A 390 8.71 11.86 10.57
CA THR A 390 7.40 11.80 9.89
C THR A 390 6.79 13.19 9.72
N LEU A 391 6.71 13.97 10.81
CA LEU A 391 6.14 15.32 10.79
C LEU A 391 6.97 16.26 9.92
N ASP A 392 8.30 16.22 10.07
CA ASP A 392 9.22 17.00 9.25
C ASP A 392 9.05 16.62 7.76
N TYR A 393 8.87 15.33 7.44
CA TYR A 393 8.64 14.91 6.05
C TYR A 393 7.32 15.47 5.52
N ILE A 394 6.24 15.38 6.28
CA ILE A 394 4.92 15.86 5.83
C ILE A 394 4.96 17.36 5.55
N GLN A 395 5.47 18.16 6.50
CA GLN A 395 5.55 19.61 6.36
C GLN A 395 6.43 20.04 5.17
N ASN A 396 7.52 19.32 4.89
CA ASN A 396 8.44 19.69 3.82
C ASN A 396 8.03 19.14 2.43
N ASN A 397 7.06 18.23 2.37
CA ASN A 397 6.66 17.55 1.12
C ASN A 397 5.14 17.55 0.92
N GLN A 398 4.41 18.52 1.51
CA GLN A 398 2.95 18.58 1.46
C GLN A 398 2.36 18.43 0.05
N ALA A 399 2.92 19.12 -0.95
CA ALA A 399 2.43 19.04 -2.33
C ALA A 399 2.73 17.70 -3.03
N GLU A 400 3.76 16.95 -2.60
CA GLU A 400 4.00 15.59 -3.08
C GLU A 400 3.00 14.63 -2.44
N LEU A 401 2.71 14.82 -1.15
CA LEU A 401 1.79 13.99 -0.39
C LEU A 401 0.33 14.25 -0.76
N ALA A 402 -0.02 15.45 -1.21
CA ALA A 402 -1.36 15.79 -1.70
C ALA A 402 -1.62 15.31 -3.14
N VAL A 403 -0.64 14.71 -3.82
CA VAL A 403 -0.86 14.21 -5.19
C VAL A 403 -1.82 13.04 -5.14
N GLU A 404 -2.94 13.18 -5.82
CA GLU A 404 -3.98 12.17 -5.97
C GLU A 404 -3.41 10.80 -6.32
N SER A 405 -3.85 9.80 -5.57
CA SER A 405 -3.35 8.43 -5.65
C SER A 405 -4.06 7.59 -6.72
N GLY A 406 -5.08 8.16 -7.38
CA GLY A 406 -5.92 7.50 -8.38
C GLY A 406 -6.96 6.59 -7.74
N ARG A 407 -7.33 6.86 -6.48
CA ARG A 407 -8.39 6.14 -5.77
C ARG A 407 -9.75 6.70 -6.16
N ASN A 408 -10.79 6.04 -5.65
CA ASN A 408 -12.09 6.70 -5.53
C ASN A 408 -12.05 7.42 -4.18
N GLY A 409 -11.79 8.72 -4.19
CA GLY A 409 -11.73 9.51 -2.96
C GLY A 409 -13.09 9.85 -2.35
N GLY A 410 -13.05 10.57 -1.24
CA GLY A 410 -14.19 10.97 -0.43
C GLY A 410 -14.66 12.38 -0.75
N ASP A 411 -15.97 12.63 -0.70
CA ASP A 411 -16.49 14.02 -0.79
C ASP A 411 -16.40 14.67 0.61
N ASP A 412 -15.36 15.46 0.84
CA ASP A 412 -14.96 15.94 2.16
C ASP A 412 -15.57 17.29 2.53
N THR A 413 -15.64 17.56 3.83
CA THR A 413 -15.98 18.89 4.36
C THR A 413 -14.88 19.35 5.29
N ILE A 414 -14.16 20.41 4.90
CA ILE A 414 -12.96 20.86 5.60
C ILE A 414 -13.11 22.33 6.00
N ASP A 415 -12.96 22.62 7.29
CA ASP A 415 -12.89 23.97 7.85
C ASP A 415 -11.49 24.21 8.44
N GLY A 416 -10.74 25.16 7.86
CA GLY A 416 -9.41 25.54 8.35
C GLY A 416 -9.45 26.21 9.72
N GLY A 417 -10.56 26.86 10.06
CA GLY A 417 -10.68 27.54 11.34
C GLY A 417 -10.03 28.92 11.32
N ALA A 418 -8.97 29.14 12.10
CA ALA A 418 -8.36 30.45 12.25
C ALA A 418 -6.84 30.39 12.15
N GLY A 419 -6.28 30.45 10.96
CA GLY A 419 -4.84 30.44 10.74
C GLY A 419 -4.51 30.97 9.36
N ASP A 420 -3.23 30.92 8.99
CA ASP A 420 -2.89 30.93 7.57
C ASP A 420 -2.79 29.44 7.18
N ASP A 421 -3.90 28.85 6.74
CA ASP A 421 -4.05 27.40 6.61
C ASP A 421 -3.65 26.89 5.21
N VAL A 422 -3.25 25.62 5.13
CA VAL A 422 -3.03 24.92 3.86
C VAL A 422 -3.96 23.71 3.80
N ILE A 423 -4.89 23.73 2.84
CA ILE A 423 -5.96 22.74 2.73
C ILE A 423 -5.88 22.05 1.36
N TYR A 424 -5.79 20.71 1.39
CA TYR A 424 -5.89 19.84 0.22
C TYR A 424 -7.12 18.93 0.36
N GLY A 425 -8.16 19.12 -0.44
CA GLY A 425 -9.31 18.22 -0.52
C GLY A 425 -8.91 16.86 -1.09
N GLN A 426 -8.33 16.89 -2.29
CA GLN A 426 -7.85 15.75 -3.10
C GLN A 426 -8.99 15.13 -3.94
N GLU A 427 -9.26 13.83 -3.83
CA GLU A 427 -10.15 13.15 -4.76
C GLU A 427 -11.60 13.19 -4.23
N GLY A 428 -12.57 13.76 -4.95
CA GLY A 428 -13.95 13.85 -4.47
C GLY A 428 -14.59 15.21 -4.75
N ASP A 429 -15.91 15.34 -4.56
CA ASP A 429 -16.59 16.64 -4.66
C ASP A 429 -16.52 17.37 -3.29
N ASP A 430 -15.47 18.15 -3.05
CA ASP A 430 -15.14 18.67 -1.71
C ASP A 430 -15.84 19.99 -1.35
N SER A 431 -16.00 20.24 -0.05
CA SER A 431 -16.50 21.50 0.51
C SER A 431 -15.45 22.13 1.43
N LEU A 432 -14.80 23.19 0.97
CA LEU A 432 -13.64 23.80 1.63
C LEU A 432 -13.97 25.20 2.17
N PHE A 433 -13.69 25.39 3.46
CA PHE A 433 -13.79 26.66 4.18
C PHE A 433 -12.38 27.02 4.67
N GLY A 434 -11.78 28.10 4.14
CA GLY A 434 -10.46 28.56 4.60
C GLY A 434 -10.50 29.05 6.04
N GLY A 435 -11.55 29.81 6.38
CA GLY A 435 -11.70 30.38 7.72
C GLY A 435 -10.99 31.72 7.85
N VAL A 436 -10.44 32.02 9.02
CA VAL A 436 -9.84 33.31 9.38
C VAL A 436 -8.33 33.29 9.17
N GLY A 437 -7.86 33.86 8.06
CA GLY A 437 -6.47 34.25 7.83
C GLY A 437 -6.16 34.18 6.33
N ASN A 438 -4.91 33.95 5.95
CA ASN A 438 -4.54 33.85 4.53
C ASN A 438 -4.34 32.38 4.16
N ASP A 439 -5.37 31.78 3.55
CA ASP A 439 -5.41 30.35 3.34
C ASP A 439 -5.02 29.97 1.91
N LEU A 440 -4.37 28.82 1.76
CA LEU A 440 -4.11 28.17 0.49
C LEU A 440 -5.05 26.96 0.36
N LEU A 441 -5.97 27.03 -0.59
CA LEU A 441 -6.97 26.01 -0.84
C LEU A 441 -6.67 25.28 -2.16
N HIS A 442 -6.77 23.96 -2.13
CA HIS A 442 -6.63 23.10 -3.29
C HIS A 442 -7.76 22.07 -3.24
N GLY A 443 -8.69 22.15 -4.20
CA GLY A 443 -9.84 21.26 -4.29
C GLY A 443 -9.42 19.85 -4.64
N GLY A 444 -8.66 19.72 -5.73
CA GLY A 444 -8.24 18.44 -6.30
C GLY A 444 -9.11 18.06 -7.49
N SER A 445 -9.63 16.85 -7.49
CA SER A 445 -10.42 16.30 -8.60
C SER A 445 -11.85 16.05 -8.17
N GLY A 446 -12.75 16.79 -8.80
CA GLY A 446 -14.17 16.75 -8.49
C GLY A 446 -14.79 18.04 -8.95
N ASN A 447 -16.01 18.30 -8.48
CA ASN A 447 -16.62 19.62 -8.55
C ASN A 447 -16.62 20.19 -7.14
N ASP A 448 -15.60 20.97 -6.83
CA ASP A 448 -15.35 21.43 -5.47
C ASP A 448 -16.10 22.73 -5.17
N ALA A 449 -16.43 22.95 -3.91
CA ALA A 449 -17.11 24.14 -3.43
C ALA A 449 -16.26 24.89 -2.40
N PHE A 450 -15.89 26.12 -2.73
CA PHE A 450 -15.10 26.99 -1.86
C PHE A 450 -16.02 28.03 -1.21
N PHE A 451 -16.10 28.01 0.13
CA PHE A 451 -17.04 28.82 0.89
C PHE A 451 -16.36 30.01 1.56
N PHE A 452 -17.04 31.15 1.52
CA PHE A 452 -16.60 32.40 2.15
C PHE A 452 -17.71 32.96 3.05
N SER A 453 -17.32 33.44 4.23
CA SER A 453 -18.19 33.89 5.31
C SER A 453 -17.89 35.35 5.70
N ALA A 454 -18.91 36.04 6.24
CA ALA A 454 -18.81 37.45 6.61
C ALA A 454 -18.03 37.73 7.91
N ASN A 455 -17.49 36.70 8.56
CA ASN A 455 -16.84 36.89 9.85
C ASN A 455 -15.45 37.51 9.63
N ALA A 456 -15.39 38.83 9.81
CA ALA A 456 -14.23 39.72 9.68
C ALA A 456 -12.89 39.04 10.05
N GLY A 457 -12.17 38.53 9.05
CA GLY A 457 -10.90 37.87 9.30
C GLY A 457 -10.34 36.97 8.19
N GLU A 458 -11.13 36.60 7.17
CA GLU A 458 -10.73 35.64 6.12
C GLU A 458 -9.56 36.04 5.22
N GLY A 459 -8.84 37.12 5.56
CA GLY A 459 -7.59 37.51 4.93
C GLY A 459 -7.57 37.44 3.40
N ILE A 460 -6.47 36.94 2.87
CA ILE A 460 -6.20 36.77 1.43
C ILE A 460 -6.09 35.29 1.15
N ASN A 461 -7.11 34.72 0.52
CA ASN A 461 -7.17 33.31 0.16
C ASN A 461 -6.70 33.09 -1.27
N GLU A 462 -5.98 32.00 -1.50
CA GLU A 462 -5.54 31.56 -2.82
C GLU A 462 -6.15 30.18 -3.10
N ILE A 463 -6.95 30.06 -4.15
CA ILE A 463 -7.40 28.79 -4.70
C ILE A 463 -6.47 28.46 -5.87
N SER A 464 -5.73 27.37 -5.73
CA SER A 464 -4.59 27.07 -6.60
C SER A 464 -4.92 26.25 -7.86
N ASP A 465 -6.09 25.62 -7.91
CA ASP A 465 -6.48 24.64 -8.92
C ASP A 465 -7.93 24.80 -9.43
N PHE A 466 -8.57 25.95 -9.18
CA PHE A 466 -9.98 26.19 -9.52
C PHE A 466 -10.32 25.80 -10.97
N SER A 467 -11.25 24.86 -11.12
CA SER A 467 -11.71 24.31 -12.38
C SER A 467 -12.99 25.00 -12.89
N ILE A 468 -12.98 25.43 -14.16
CA ILE A 468 -14.18 25.98 -14.83
C ILE A 468 -14.97 24.85 -15.48
N GLY A 469 -16.27 24.76 -15.20
CA GLY A 469 -17.15 23.77 -15.80
C GLY A 469 -17.26 23.88 -17.32
N VAL A 470 -16.98 22.78 -18.02
CA VAL A 470 -16.92 22.76 -19.49
C VAL A 470 -18.12 22.12 -20.18
N ASP A 471 -18.91 21.26 -19.48
CA ASP A 471 -20.16 20.70 -20.01
C ASP A 471 -21.13 20.17 -18.94
N SER A 472 -22.23 19.53 -19.35
CA SER A 472 -23.25 19.01 -18.42
C SER A 472 -22.80 17.84 -17.53
N ASN A 473 -21.61 17.29 -17.74
CA ASN A 473 -21.03 16.18 -16.97
C ASN A 473 -19.81 16.63 -16.15
N ASP A 474 -19.37 17.87 -16.30
CA ASP A 474 -18.28 18.49 -15.58
C ASP A 474 -18.73 19.92 -15.27
N SER A 475 -19.34 20.06 -14.10
CA SER A 475 -19.87 21.35 -13.69
C SER A 475 -18.71 22.26 -13.28
N GLY A 476 -17.53 21.72 -13.00
CA GLY A 476 -16.40 22.45 -12.42
C GLY A 476 -16.74 23.00 -11.04
N ASP A 477 -15.80 23.78 -10.51
CA ASP A 477 -15.84 24.23 -9.14
C ASP A 477 -16.81 25.40 -8.96
N ILE A 478 -17.18 25.63 -7.70
CA ILE A 478 -18.15 26.62 -7.27
C ILE A 478 -17.52 27.54 -6.23
N LEU A 479 -17.63 28.85 -6.45
CA LEU A 479 -17.42 29.85 -5.39
C LEU A 479 -18.75 30.11 -4.68
N SER A 480 -18.83 29.80 -3.40
CA SER A 480 -20.03 29.99 -2.59
C SER A 480 -19.90 31.22 -1.70
N PHE A 481 -20.76 32.20 -1.93
CA PHE A 481 -20.91 33.39 -1.10
C PHE A 481 -22.21 33.37 -0.28
N ALA A 482 -22.81 32.19 -0.11
CA ALA A 482 -24.12 32.04 0.53
C ALA A 482 -24.15 32.61 1.95
N ASP A 483 -23.10 32.37 2.74
CA ASP A 483 -23.01 32.84 4.13
C ASP A 483 -22.78 34.35 4.24
N LEU A 484 -22.10 34.96 3.26
CA LEU A 484 -21.95 36.42 3.16
C LEU A 484 -23.28 37.15 2.91
N LEU A 485 -24.29 36.46 2.41
CA LEU A 485 -25.60 37.04 2.08
C LEU A 485 -26.61 36.91 3.24
N ASP A 486 -26.37 36.01 4.21
CA ASP A 486 -27.26 35.78 5.35
C ASP A 486 -26.94 36.66 6.58
N ASP A 487 -25.77 37.30 6.60
CA ASP A 487 -25.31 38.16 7.72
C ASP A 487 -26.08 39.49 7.86
N GLY A 488 -26.92 39.81 6.86
CA GLY A 488 -27.78 41.00 6.82
C GLY A 488 -27.10 42.30 6.39
N ASP A 489 -25.82 42.27 5.97
CA ASP A 489 -25.06 43.44 5.51
C ASP A 489 -25.60 43.98 4.17
N PHE A 490 -25.98 43.08 3.27
CA PHE A 490 -26.55 43.42 1.96
C PHE A 490 -28.09 43.48 1.94
N GLY A 491 -28.73 43.24 3.09
CA GLY A 491 -30.19 43.13 3.23
C GLY A 491 -30.74 41.86 2.58
N GLU A 492 -31.71 41.19 3.24
CA GLU A 492 -32.35 39.98 2.71
C GLU A 492 -32.79 40.21 1.24
N ASN A 493 -32.08 39.60 0.28
CA ASN A 493 -32.38 39.52 -1.17
C ASN A 493 -31.86 40.60 -2.14
N ASP A 494 -30.74 41.31 -1.91
CA ASP A 494 -30.13 42.13 -2.98
C ASP A 494 -28.82 41.52 -3.55
N ILE A 495 -28.93 40.33 -4.15
CA ILE A 495 -27.84 39.63 -4.87
C ILE A 495 -27.15 40.57 -5.88
N LEU A 496 -27.93 41.40 -6.57
CA LEU A 496 -27.40 42.37 -7.54
C LEU A 496 -26.55 43.45 -6.87
N ALA A 497 -26.93 43.91 -5.67
CA ALA A 497 -26.11 44.84 -4.91
C ALA A 497 -24.82 44.18 -4.41
N PHE A 498 -24.83 42.91 -4.04
CA PHE A 498 -23.61 42.19 -3.66
C PHE A 498 -22.66 42.05 -4.86
N THR A 499 -23.13 41.47 -5.97
CA THR A 499 -22.29 41.17 -7.14
C THR A 499 -21.76 42.43 -7.85
N ASP A 500 -22.45 43.55 -7.76
CA ASP A 500 -21.97 44.84 -8.30
C ASP A 500 -20.90 45.51 -7.41
N ASN A 501 -20.76 45.10 -6.15
CA ASN A 501 -19.79 45.68 -5.21
C ASN A 501 -18.52 44.84 -5.04
N VAL A 502 -18.53 43.56 -5.43
CA VAL A 502 -17.32 42.74 -5.48
C VAL A 502 -16.46 43.17 -6.68
N GLU A 503 -15.25 43.67 -6.41
CA GLU A 503 -14.29 44.08 -7.44
C GLU A 503 -13.55 42.86 -7.96
N VAL A 504 -13.52 42.69 -9.28
CA VAL A 504 -12.76 41.63 -9.96
C VAL A 504 -11.60 42.26 -10.69
N VAL A 505 -10.40 41.73 -10.51
CA VAL A 505 -9.18 42.13 -11.22
C VAL A 505 -8.62 40.92 -11.96
N ASN A 506 -8.40 41.05 -13.28
CA ASN A 506 -7.70 40.05 -14.08
C ASN A 506 -6.33 40.61 -14.49
N ASP A 507 -5.25 40.06 -13.93
CA ASP A 507 -3.90 40.52 -14.24
C ASP A 507 -3.28 39.82 -15.48
N GLY A 508 -4.04 38.91 -16.08
CA GLY A 508 -3.67 38.09 -17.24
C GLY A 508 -3.09 36.73 -16.88
N THR A 509 -2.91 36.43 -15.60
CA THR A 509 -2.62 35.09 -15.09
C THR A 509 -3.67 34.63 -14.09
N ASP A 510 -4.05 35.50 -13.16
CA ASP A 510 -4.93 35.17 -12.04
C ASP A 510 -6.17 36.08 -12.05
N LEU A 511 -7.24 35.59 -11.43
CA LEU A 511 -8.43 36.39 -11.13
C LEU A 511 -8.46 36.69 -9.64
N THR A 512 -8.48 37.96 -9.26
CA THR A 512 -8.62 38.39 -7.87
C THR A 512 -9.99 39.00 -7.64
N LEU A 513 -10.74 38.47 -6.68
CA LEU A 513 -12.02 38.99 -6.20
C LEU A 513 -11.79 39.71 -4.87
N THR A 514 -12.17 40.98 -4.78
CA THR A 514 -12.16 41.76 -3.54
C THR A 514 -13.60 41.98 -3.09
N ILE A 515 -13.94 41.38 -1.95
CA ILE A 515 -15.27 41.44 -1.34
C ILE A 515 -15.20 42.48 -0.22
N PRO A 516 -15.86 43.65 -0.39
CA PRO A 516 -15.65 44.76 0.53
C PRO A 516 -16.45 44.60 1.83
N ASP A 517 -15.79 44.76 2.98
CA ASP A 517 -16.43 44.74 4.31
C ASP A 517 -17.23 46.03 4.54
N GLN A 518 -18.56 45.96 4.64
CA GLN A 518 -19.39 47.15 4.91
C GLN A 518 -19.71 47.36 6.40
N ASN A 519 -19.31 46.43 7.28
CA ASN A 519 -19.73 46.39 8.68
C ASN A 519 -18.87 47.24 9.65
N VAL A 520 -17.69 47.74 9.24
CA VAL A 520 -16.82 48.56 10.11
C VAL A 520 -16.31 49.87 9.47
N PRO A 521 -16.89 51.04 9.82
CA PRO A 521 -16.39 52.32 9.33
C PRO A 521 -14.92 52.60 9.74
N GLY A 522 -13.99 52.49 8.79
CA GLY A 522 -12.59 52.91 8.94
C GLY A 522 -11.57 51.78 9.16
N VAL A 523 -11.98 50.52 9.00
CA VAL A 523 -11.08 49.35 8.90
C VAL A 523 -11.35 48.73 7.53
N ASN A 524 -10.32 48.54 6.70
CA ASN A 524 -10.45 47.85 5.42
C ASN A 524 -10.14 46.38 5.70
N ASN A 525 -11.18 45.57 5.92
CA ASN A 525 -11.06 44.15 6.19
C ASN A 525 -11.71 43.33 5.07
N ASP A 526 -11.56 43.83 3.84
CA ASP A 526 -12.07 43.21 2.64
C ASP A 526 -11.50 41.79 2.52
N THR A 527 -12.36 40.81 2.25
CA THR A 527 -11.92 39.45 1.91
C THR A 527 -11.39 39.48 0.48
N VAL A 528 -10.20 38.92 0.28
CA VAL A 528 -9.59 38.83 -1.04
C VAL A 528 -9.43 37.37 -1.42
N VAL A 529 -9.95 36.98 -2.58
CA VAL A 529 -9.83 35.62 -3.11
C VAL A 529 -9.10 35.67 -4.42
N THR A 530 -8.01 34.92 -4.56
CA THR A 530 -7.26 34.78 -5.81
C THR A 530 -7.50 33.39 -6.37
N LEU A 531 -8.02 33.33 -7.60
CA LEU A 531 -8.11 32.11 -8.39
C LEU A 531 -6.86 32.04 -9.28
N ALA A 532 -5.88 31.24 -8.88
CA ALA A 532 -4.61 31.15 -9.57
C ALA A 532 -4.79 30.47 -10.94
N GLY A 533 -4.18 31.03 -11.98
CA GLY A 533 -4.21 30.48 -13.35
C GLY A 533 -5.50 30.70 -14.13
N VAL A 534 -6.61 31.07 -13.49
CA VAL A 534 -7.92 31.26 -14.15
C VAL A 534 -7.97 32.53 -15.03
N GLY A 535 -7.10 33.51 -14.77
CA GLY A 535 -7.08 34.78 -15.49
C GLY A 535 -6.79 34.66 -16.98
N THR A 536 -6.15 33.58 -17.42
CA THR A 536 -5.83 33.37 -18.85
C THR A 536 -7.03 33.01 -19.70
N ASP A 537 -8.10 32.49 -19.09
CA ASP A 537 -9.29 32.02 -19.82
C ASP A 537 -10.28 33.14 -20.12
N TYR A 538 -10.10 34.31 -19.51
CA TYR A 538 -10.95 35.48 -19.66
C TYR A 538 -10.21 36.65 -20.34
N ASP A 539 -10.96 37.55 -20.98
CA ASP A 539 -10.39 38.80 -21.52
C ASP A 539 -9.64 39.55 -20.42
N THR A 540 -8.46 40.07 -20.73
CA THR A 540 -7.67 40.85 -19.77
C THR A 540 -8.30 42.22 -19.53
N PHE A 541 -8.68 42.48 -18.27
CA PHE A 541 -9.21 43.78 -17.83
C PHE A 541 -8.61 44.19 -16.49
N SER A 542 -8.34 45.49 -16.34
CA SER A 542 -7.71 46.00 -15.11
C SER A 542 -8.63 45.99 -13.89
N SER A 543 -9.95 46.09 -14.10
CA SER A 543 -10.98 45.90 -13.06
C SER A 543 -12.38 45.76 -13.68
N GLY A 544 -13.26 45.03 -12.97
CA GLY A 544 -14.67 44.78 -13.30
C GLY A 544 -15.48 44.45 -12.04
N THR A 545 -16.75 44.08 -12.20
CA THR A 545 -17.61 43.59 -11.11
C THR A 545 -17.76 42.07 -11.15
N LEU A 546 -18.17 41.44 -10.05
CA LEU A 546 -18.54 40.02 -10.05
C LEU A 546 -19.71 39.74 -11.00
N THR A 547 -20.64 40.70 -11.15
CA THR A 547 -21.67 40.64 -12.20
C THR A 547 -21.05 40.54 -13.59
N ASP A 548 -19.99 41.31 -13.88
CA ASP A 548 -19.31 41.23 -15.18
C ASP A 548 -18.66 39.86 -15.38
N LEU A 549 -18.00 39.32 -14.34
CA LEU A 549 -17.35 38.01 -14.38
C LEU A 549 -18.35 36.87 -14.60
N ILE A 550 -19.46 36.84 -13.85
CA ILE A 550 -20.53 35.83 -13.96
C ILE A 550 -21.18 35.84 -15.36
N ASN A 551 -21.20 36.99 -16.04
CA ASN A 551 -21.77 37.10 -17.39
C ASN A 551 -20.70 36.93 -18.49
N GLN A 552 -19.44 36.80 -18.12
CA GLN A 552 -18.35 36.64 -19.06
C GLN A 552 -18.18 35.16 -19.40
N GLU A 553 -17.97 34.89 -20.68
CA GLU A 553 -17.61 33.55 -21.15
C GLU A 553 -16.11 33.44 -21.32
N ASP A 554 -15.56 32.26 -21.01
CA ASP A 554 -14.20 31.88 -21.43
C ASP A 554 -14.10 31.73 -22.96
N ASP A 555 -12.91 31.41 -23.46
CA ASP A 555 -12.66 31.16 -24.89
C ASP A 555 -13.49 30.01 -25.51
N PHE A 556 -14.16 29.19 -24.68
CA PHE A 556 -14.97 28.04 -25.06
C PHE A 556 -16.48 28.24 -24.85
N GLY A 557 -16.91 29.33 -24.22
CA GLY A 557 -18.32 29.63 -23.93
C GLY A 557 -18.79 29.22 -22.52
N ASN A 558 -17.86 28.92 -21.60
CA ASN A 558 -18.12 28.51 -20.23
C ASN A 558 -18.09 29.70 -19.27
N HIS A 559 -18.68 29.55 -18.09
CA HIS A 559 -18.77 30.58 -17.05
C HIS A 559 -18.20 30.05 -15.74
N ILE A 560 -17.67 30.92 -14.89
CA ILE A 560 -17.38 30.57 -13.49
C ILE A 560 -18.70 30.35 -12.75
N ASN A 561 -18.83 29.23 -12.05
CA ASN A 561 -19.98 29.01 -11.19
C ASN A 561 -19.81 29.77 -9.89
N VAL A 562 -20.84 30.56 -9.59
CA VAL A 562 -20.94 31.27 -8.33
C VAL A 562 -22.28 30.96 -7.71
N ASP A 563 -22.27 30.41 -6.50
CA ASP A 563 -23.47 30.30 -5.70
C ASP A 563 -23.68 31.57 -4.88
N THR A 564 -24.81 32.22 -5.14
CA THR A 564 -25.25 33.46 -4.48
C THR A 564 -26.62 33.28 -3.82
N TYR A 565 -27.06 32.04 -3.61
CA TYR A 565 -28.34 31.75 -2.96
C TYR A 565 -28.11 31.10 -1.60
N ALA A 566 -28.48 31.79 -0.53
CA ALA A 566 -28.64 31.17 0.78
C ALA A 566 -29.77 30.13 0.72
N SER A 567 -29.50 28.88 1.11
CA SER A 567 -30.45 27.76 1.06
C SER A 567 -31.51 27.78 2.15
#